data_AF-A0A7Y5NHC8-F1
#
_entry.id   AF-A0A7Y5NHC8-F1
#
_cell.length_a   1.000
_cell.length_b   1.000
_cell.length_c   1.000
_cell.angle_alpha   90.00
_cell.angle_beta   90.00
_cell.angle_gamma   90.00
#
_symmetry.space_group_name_H-M   'P 1'
#
loop_
_entity.id
_entity.type
_entity.pdbx_description
1 polymer ?
#
loop_
_entity_poly.entity_id
_entity_poly.type
_entity_poly.pdbx_seq_one_letter_code
_entity_poly.pdbx_strand_id
1 'polypeptide(L)'
;MKVHECIDGRLRQFIEAQHVFFVATAPLAADGHVNVSPKGMGGTFTVVDEHTVAYLDLTGSGAETIAHLRENGRVTLMFCAFEGPPNIVRLHG
;
A
#
# COMPACT_ATOMS: atom_id res chain seq x y z
N MET A 1 -9.06 15.33 7.15
CA MET A 1 -8.00 14.34 6.82
C MET A 1 -6.75 15.13 6.49
N LYS A 2 -5.60 14.79 7.07
CA LYS A 2 -4.33 15.48 6.79
C LYS A 2 -3.70 14.86 5.54
N VAL A 3 -3.38 15.69 4.55
CA VAL A 3 -2.60 15.30 3.38
C VAL A 3 -1.17 15.78 3.61
N HIS A 4 -0.21 14.94 3.24
CA HIS A 4 1.21 15.27 3.26
C HIS A 4 1.66 15.43 1.81
N GLU A 5 2.45 16.46 1.52
CA GLU A 5 2.94 16.70 0.15
C GLU A 5 3.91 15.58 -0.28
N CYS A 6 4.83 15.16 0.61
CA CYS A 6 5.84 14.14 0.32
C CYS A 6 6.00 13.10 1.44
N ILE A 7 6.68 12.00 1.11
CA ILE A 7 7.06 10.92 2.04
C ILE A 7 8.44 11.23 2.66
N ASP A 8 8.45 12.08 3.69
CA ASP A 8 9.67 12.53 4.35
C ASP A 8 9.66 12.34 5.88
N GLY A 9 10.82 12.59 6.50
CA GLY A 9 11.01 12.66 7.96
C GLY A 9 10.27 11.59 8.75
N ARG A 10 9.34 12.04 9.62
CA ARG A 10 8.57 11.15 10.50
C ARG A 10 7.57 10.28 9.74
N LEU A 11 7.07 10.72 8.59
CA LEU A 11 6.12 9.94 7.78
C LEU A 11 6.84 8.74 7.17
N ARG A 12 8.01 8.96 6.56
CA ARG A 12 8.85 7.90 6.01
C ARG A 12 9.24 6.88 7.09
N GLN A 13 9.74 7.35 8.23
CA GLN A 13 10.11 6.50 9.37
C GLN A 13 8.94 5.64 9.85
N PHE A 14 7.74 6.22 9.90
CA PHE A 14 6.54 5.47 10.28
C PHE A 14 6.21 4.37 9.27
N ILE A 15 6.22 4.68 7.97
CA ILE A 15 5.92 3.71 6.90
C ILE A 15 6.95 2.56 6.91
N GLU A 16 8.24 2.88 6.94
CA GLU A 16 9.32 1.89 6.89
C GLU A 16 9.40 1.00 8.14
N ALA A 17 8.87 1.45 9.27
CA ALA A 17 8.80 0.66 10.49
C ALA A 17 7.69 -0.42 10.48
N GLN A 18 6.76 -0.39 9.52
CA GLN A 18 5.66 -1.34 9.52
C GLN A 18 6.05 -2.69 8.93
N HIS A 19 5.88 -3.75 9.73
CA HIS A 19 6.11 -5.13 9.30
C HIS A 19 5.02 -5.64 8.35
N VAL A 20 3.84 -5.02 8.35
CA VAL A 20 2.73 -5.37 7.47
C VAL A 20 2.08 -4.10 6.91
N PHE A 21 1.70 -4.15 5.64
CA PHE A 21 0.91 -3.15 4.95
C PHE A 21 -0.18 -3.84 4.11
N PHE A 22 -1.22 -3.11 3.75
CA PHE A 22 -2.34 -3.64 3.00
C PHE A 22 -2.37 -3.02 1.62
N VAL A 23 -2.52 -3.85 0.59
CA VAL A 23 -2.71 -3.41 -0.79
C VAL A 23 -4.18 -3.61 -1.15
N ALA A 24 -4.83 -2.53 -1.57
CA ALA A 24 -6.21 -2.55 -2.03
C ALA A 24 -6.31 -2.13 -3.49
N THR A 25 -7.07 -2.88 -4.28
CA THR A 25 -7.37 -2.63 -5.70
C THR A 25 -8.83 -2.94 -6.00
N ALA A 26 -9.36 -2.37 -7.07
CA ALA A 26 -10.72 -2.64 -7.52
C ALA A 26 -10.80 -2.62 -9.05
N PRO A 27 -11.67 -3.46 -9.65
CA PRO A 27 -11.91 -3.46 -11.08
C PRO A 27 -12.77 -2.25 -11.48
N LEU A 28 -12.85 -1.95 -12.79
CA LEU A 28 -13.79 -0.98 -13.34
C LEU A 28 -15.22 -1.52 -13.38
N ALA A 29 -15.37 -2.84 -13.51
CA ALA A 29 -16.66 -3.51 -13.53
C ALA A 29 -17.36 -3.35 -12.17
N ALA A 30 -18.62 -2.89 -12.20
CA ALA A 30 -19.40 -2.62 -10.99
C ALA A 30 -19.78 -3.89 -10.20
N ASP A 31 -19.81 -5.04 -10.88
CA ASP A 31 -20.05 -6.37 -10.32
C ASP A 31 -18.76 -7.13 -9.96
N GLY A 32 -17.60 -6.55 -10.26
CA GLY A 32 -16.30 -7.13 -9.91
C GLY A 32 -15.98 -7.01 -8.41
N HIS A 33 -15.08 -7.88 -7.93
CA HIS A 33 -14.72 -7.91 -6.51
C HIS A 33 -13.60 -6.93 -6.18
N VAL A 34 -13.80 -6.12 -5.14
CA VAL A 34 -12.69 -5.37 -4.53
C VAL A 34 -11.72 -6.37 -3.90
N ASN A 35 -10.42 -6.18 -4.14
CA ASN A 35 -9.38 -6.99 -3.54
C ASN A 35 -8.64 -6.23 -2.45
N VAL A 36 -8.34 -6.91 -1.33
CA VAL A 36 -7.45 -6.43 -0.28
C VAL A 36 -6.54 -7.56 0.17
N SER A 37 -5.24 -7.29 0.30
CA SER A 37 -4.27 -8.31 0.72
C SER A 37 -3.26 -7.73 1.70
N PRO A 38 -2.97 -8.42 2.83
CA PRO A 38 -1.82 -8.09 3.65
C PRO A 38 -0.53 -8.49 2.92
N LYS A 39 0.49 -7.65 3.02
CA LYS A 39 1.86 -7.86 2.55
C LYS A 39 2.80 -7.50 3.71
N GLY A 40 3.92 -8.19 3.88
CA GLY A 40 4.70 -7.97 5.11
C GLY A 40 5.97 -8.81 5.27
N MET A 41 6.81 -8.87 4.23
CA MET A 41 8.09 -9.54 4.30
C MET A 41 9.22 -8.51 4.29
N GLY A 42 10.22 -8.68 5.16
CA GLY A 42 11.35 -7.77 5.23
C GLY A 42 12.03 -7.61 3.86
N GLY A 43 12.31 -6.37 3.46
CA GLY A 43 12.93 -6.06 2.17
C GLY A 43 12.00 -6.12 0.95
N THR A 44 10.69 -6.36 1.13
CA THR A 44 9.74 -6.38 0.01
C THR A 44 8.96 -5.08 -0.18
N PHE A 45 9.29 -4.02 0.56
CA PHE A 45 8.75 -2.67 0.41
C PHE A 45 9.87 -1.65 0.60
N THR A 46 9.86 -0.58 -0.20
CA THR A 46 10.80 0.55 -0.07
C THR A 46 10.19 1.87 -0.52
N VAL A 47 10.63 2.96 0.10
CA VAL A 47 10.41 4.33 -0.36
C VAL A 47 11.59 4.71 -1.26
N VAL A 48 11.34 4.79 -2.57
CA VAL A 48 12.36 5.07 -3.60
C VAL A 48 12.76 6.55 -3.55
N ASP A 49 11.77 7.44 -3.49
CA ASP A 49 11.92 8.88 -3.35
C ASP A 49 10.70 9.48 -2.62
N GLU A 50 10.58 10.82 -2.61
CA GLU A 50 9.55 11.57 -1.90
C GLU A 50 8.11 11.26 -2.37
N HIS A 51 7.91 10.68 -3.55
CA HIS A 51 6.60 10.37 -4.12
C HIS A 51 6.48 8.96 -4.71
N THR A 52 7.58 8.19 -4.72
CA THR A 52 7.64 6.87 -5.33
C THR A 52 7.93 5.81 -4.28
N VAL A 53 7.12 4.74 -4.29
CA VAL A 53 7.35 3.54 -3.49
C VAL A 53 7.38 2.32 -4.40
N ALA A 54 8.08 1.28 -3.96
CA ALA A 54 8.08 -0.01 -4.63
C ALA A 54 7.80 -1.12 -3.63
N TYR A 55 7.06 -2.14 -4.06
CA TYR A 55 6.90 -3.36 -3.31
C TYR A 55 6.95 -4.57 -4.24
N LEU A 56 7.32 -5.73 -3.70
CA LEU A 56 7.30 -6.98 -4.44
C LEU A 56 5.92 -7.63 -4.31
N ASP A 57 5.23 -7.76 -5.45
CA ASP A 57 3.97 -8.49 -5.51
C ASP A 57 4.23 -10.00 -5.57
N LEU A 58 4.46 -10.56 -4.38
CA LEU A 58 4.64 -11.99 -4.20
C LEU A 58 3.29 -12.73 -4.13
N THR A 59 3.34 -14.02 -3.79
CA THR A 59 2.15 -14.87 -3.66
C THR A 59 1.19 -14.38 -2.57
N GLY A 60 -0.06 -14.86 -2.61
CA GLY A 60 -1.06 -14.64 -1.56
C GLY A 60 -2.21 -13.68 -1.88
N SER A 61 -2.14 -12.93 -2.99
CA SER A 61 -3.19 -11.98 -3.41
C SER A 61 -4.13 -12.50 -4.50
N GLY A 62 -3.96 -13.76 -4.91
CA GLY A 62 -4.48 -14.23 -6.19
C GLY A 62 -3.93 -13.42 -7.37
N ALA A 63 -4.56 -13.57 -8.54
CA ALA A 63 -4.23 -12.75 -9.72
C ALA A 63 -4.98 -11.40 -9.76
N GLU A 64 -5.84 -11.11 -8.77
CA GLU A 64 -6.74 -9.95 -8.78
C GLU A 64 -5.98 -8.62 -8.73
N THR A 65 -4.97 -8.49 -7.86
CA THR A 65 -4.19 -7.24 -7.74
C THR A 65 -3.56 -6.87 -9.07
N ILE A 66 -2.87 -7.80 -9.72
CA ILE A 66 -2.23 -7.54 -11.01
C ILE A 66 -3.25 -7.38 -12.15
N ALA A 67 -4.41 -8.07 -12.09
CA ALA A 67 -5.48 -7.89 -13.06
C ALA A 67 -6.05 -6.46 -13.01
N HIS A 68 -6.41 -5.97 -11.82
CA HIS A 68 -6.91 -4.60 -11.63
C HIS A 68 -5.87 -3.55 -12.01
N LEU A 69 -4.60 -3.74 -11.61
CA LEU A 69 -3.52 -2.82 -11.94
C LEU A 69 -3.28 -2.73 -13.46
N ARG A 70 -3.37 -3.86 -14.19
CA ARG A 70 -3.27 -3.87 -15.65
C ARG A 70 -4.47 -3.22 -16.34
N GLU A 71 -5.66 -3.32 -15.74
CA GLU A 71 -6.87 -2.72 -16.28
C GLU A 71 -6.89 -1.20 -16.10
N ASN A 72 -6.61 -0.72 -14.88
CA ASN A 72 -6.88 0.68 -14.52
C ASN A 72 -5.77 1.39 -13.73
N GLY A 73 -4.72 0.67 -13.32
CA GLY A 73 -3.55 1.25 -12.64
C GLY A 73 -3.77 1.75 -11.21
N ARG A 74 -5.00 1.73 -10.68
CA ARG A 74 -5.31 2.34 -9.38
C ARG A 74 -5.04 1.39 -8.22
N VAL A 75 -4.41 1.91 -7.18
CA VAL A 75 -4.06 1.17 -5.97
C VAL A 75 -4.04 2.05 -4.74
N THR A 76 -4.33 1.46 -3.59
CA THR A 76 -4.09 2.10 -2.30
C THR A 76 -3.27 1.19 -1.42
N LEU A 77 -2.18 1.72 -0.86
CA LEU A 77 -1.39 1.06 0.16
C LEU A 77 -1.75 1.67 1.51
N MET A 78 -1.99 0.83 2.52
CA MET A 78 -2.33 1.28 3.87
C MET A 78 -1.37 0.68 4.90
N PHE A 79 -0.87 1.55 5.77
CA PHE A 79 0.02 1.24 6.89
C PHE A 79 -0.71 1.53 8.19
N CYS A 80 -0.61 0.62 9.16
CA CYS A 80 -1.25 0.73 10.46
C CYS A 80 -0.20 0.65 11.55
N ALA A 81 -0.31 1.51 12.57
CA ALA A 81 0.47 1.35 13.79
C ALA A 81 -0.02 0.11 14.55
N PHE A 82 0.87 -0.86 14.75
CA PHE A 82 0.64 -1.99 15.67
C PHE A 82 1.30 -1.78 17.03
N GLU A 83 2.10 -0.72 17.16
CA GLU A 83 2.77 -0.30 18.40
C GLU A 83 2.60 1.21 18.58
N GLY A 84 2.58 1.67 19.84
CA GLY A 84 2.44 3.08 20.17
C GLY A 84 1.04 3.66 19.90
N PRO A 85 0.92 4.98 19.68
CA PRO A 85 -0.36 5.63 19.42
C PRO A 85 -1.01 5.12 18.11
N PRO A 86 -2.35 5.05 18.05
CA PRO A 86 -3.05 4.61 16.85
C PRO A 86 -2.78 5.59 15.71
N ASN A 87 -2.21 5.11 14.62
CA ASN A 87 -1.92 5.89 13.43
C ASN A 87 -2.16 5.06 12.16
N ILE A 88 -2.64 5.72 11.11
CA ILE A 88 -2.90 5.11 9.81
C ILE A 88 -2.39 6.05 8.72
N VAL A 89 -1.63 5.50 7.78
CA VAL A 89 -1.18 6.21 6.58
C VAL A 89 -1.69 5.49 5.35
N ARG A 90 -2.16 6.25 4.36
CA ARG A 90 -2.55 5.74 3.05
C ARG A 90 -1.75 6.42 1.96
N LEU A 91 -1.25 5.62 1.03
CA LEU A 91 -0.66 6.08 -0.22
C LEU A 91 -1.64 5.74 -1.35
N HIS A 92 -1.94 6.70 -2.19
CA HIS A 92 -2.84 6.55 -3.33
C HIS A 92 -2.04 6.68 -4.61
N GLY A 93 -2.23 5.72 -5.53
CA GLY A 93 -1.57 5.67 -6.84
C GLY A 93 -2.51 5.14 -7.91
#